data_AF-W8VY11-F1
#
_entry.id   AF-W8VY11-F1
#
_cell.length_a   1.000
_cell.length_b   1.000
_cell.length_c   1.000
_cell.angle_alpha   90.00
_cell.angle_beta   90.00
_cell.angle_gamma   90.00
#
_symmetry.space_group_name_H-M   'P 1'
#
loop_
_entity.id
_entity.type
_entity.pdbx_description
1 polymer ?
#
loop_
_entity_poly.entity_id
_entity_poly.type
_entity_poly.pdbx_seq_one_letter_code
_entity_poly.pdbx_strand_id
1 'polypeptide(L)'
;WINNAGSNAYSYKPLAETSDDDLMEVVTTNTLGLMICCREAINTMLNQARGGHVFNMDGAGSDGRPTPRFAAYGATKRSVVHLTKSLQAELQMHEVKNVMVHNLSPGMVTTDLLMSGATTKQAKFF
;
A
#
# COMPACT_ATOMS: atom_id res chain seq x y z
N TRP A 1 -14.82 0.40 0.08
CA TRP A 1 -13.81 -0.37 -0.67
C TRP A 1 -12.54 -0.43 0.15
N ILE A 2 -11.93 -1.60 0.31
CA ILE A 2 -10.71 -1.77 1.12
C ILE A 2 -9.61 -2.34 0.22
N ASN A 3 -8.57 -1.54 -0.02
CA ASN A 3 -7.37 -1.95 -0.72
C ASN A 3 -6.38 -2.53 0.29
N ASN A 4 -6.50 -3.84 0.54
CA ASN A 4 -5.71 -4.56 1.53
C ASN A 4 -4.57 -5.40 0.95
N ALA A 5 -4.70 -5.88 -0.30
CA ALA A 5 -3.70 -6.76 -0.90
C ALA A 5 -2.31 -6.11 -0.91
N GLY A 6 -1.29 -6.90 -0.58
CA GLY A 6 0.09 -6.46 -0.57
C GLY A 6 1.05 -7.64 -0.58
N SER A 7 2.22 -7.44 -1.19
CA SER A 7 3.34 -8.38 -1.22
C SER A 7 4.60 -7.68 -0.71
N ASN A 8 5.51 -8.44 -0.10
CA ASN A 8 6.88 -8.01 0.18
C ASN A 8 7.91 -8.68 -0.75
N ALA A 9 7.43 -9.40 -1.79
CA ALA A 9 8.23 -10.23 -2.70
C ALA A 9 9.25 -11.13 -1.99
N TYR A 10 8.89 -11.59 -0.79
CA TYR A 10 9.55 -12.64 0.00
C TYR A 10 11.07 -12.52 0.20
N SER A 11 11.66 -11.32 0.18
CA SER A 11 13.13 -11.22 0.22
C SER A 11 13.69 -10.10 1.10
N TYR A 12 14.34 -10.51 2.20
CA TYR A 12 15.17 -9.64 3.03
C TYR A 12 16.58 -9.55 2.45
N LYS A 13 16.77 -8.70 1.44
CA LYS A 13 18.06 -8.52 0.76
C LYS A 13 18.26 -7.09 0.27
N PRO A 14 19.52 -6.62 0.10
CA PRO A 14 19.77 -5.34 -0.55
C PRO A 14 19.09 -5.27 -1.91
N LEU A 15 18.62 -4.07 -2.30
CA LEU A 15 17.94 -3.87 -3.59
C LEU A 15 18.78 -4.34 -4.78
N ALA A 16 20.11 -4.20 -4.69
CA ALA A 16 21.06 -4.62 -5.72
C ALA A 16 21.09 -6.15 -5.96
N GLU A 17 20.51 -6.95 -5.07
CA GLU A 17 20.41 -8.41 -5.16
C GLU A 17 18.96 -8.87 -5.47
N THR A 18 18.04 -7.92 -5.68
CA THR A 18 16.64 -8.20 -5.99
C THR A 18 16.45 -8.50 -7.47
N SER A 19 15.70 -9.56 -7.79
CA SER A 19 15.38 -9.90 -9.18
C SER A 19 14.35 -8.93 -9.74
N ASP A 20 14.32 -8.79 -11.06
CA ASP A 20 13.29 -7.98 -11.72
C ASP A 20 11.88 -8.52 -11.42
N ASP A 21 11.70 -9.84 -11.34
CA ASP A 21 10.42 -10.47 -11.00
C ASP A 21 9.92 -10.07 -9.60
N ASP A 22 10.80 -10.10 -8.60
CA ASP A 22 10.47 -9.66 -7.23
C ASP A 22 10.07 -8.17 -7.22
N LEU A 23 10.80 -7.33 -7.98
CA LEU A 23 10.51 -5.90 -8.12
C LEU A 23 9.17 -5.65 -8.82
N MET A 24 8.91 -6.38 -9.90
CA MET A 24 7.65 -6.29 -10.65
C MET A 24 6.47 -6.71 -9.78
N GLU A 25 6.61 -7.80 -9.01
CA GLU A 25 5.55 -8.29 -8.13
C GLU A 25 5.18 -7.26 -7.06
N VAL A 26 6.17 -6.73 -6.33
CA VAL A 26 5.92 -5.79 -5.23
C VAL A 26 5.32 -4.47 -5.74
N VAL A 27 5.82 -3.95 -6.86
CA VAL A 27 5.29 -2.70 -7.45
C VAL A 27 3.91 -2.92 -8.04
N THR A 28 3.70 -4.01 -8.77
CA THR A 28 2.41 -4.30 -9.40
C THR A 28 1.32 -4.49 -8.36
N THR A 29 1.60 -5.26 -7.30
CA THR A 29 0.62 -5.53 -6.25
C THR A 29 0.35 -4.29 -5.39
N ASN A 30 1.40 -3.67 -4.86
CA ASN A 30 1.25 -2.65 -3.81
C ASN A 30 0.93 -1.26 -4.36
N THR A 31 1.35 -0.97 -5.60
CA THR A 31 1.22 0.37 -6.20
C THR A 31 0.27 0.36 -7.38
N LEU A 32 0.53 -0.42 -8.43
CA LEU A 32 -0.32 -0.39 -9.63
C LEU A 32 -1.73 -0.93 -9.33
N GLY A 33 -1.83 -2.06 -8.64
CA GLY A 33 -3.09 -2.65 -8.21
C GLY A 33 -3.90 -1.70 -7.34
N LEU A 34 -3.23 -1.01 -6.41
CA LEU A 34 -3.85 0.03 -5.60
C LEU A 34 -4.43 1.17 -6.46
N MET A 35 -3.66 1.69 -7.42
CA MET A 35 -4.11 2.76 -8.32
C MET A 35 -5.34 2.35 -9.14
N ILE A 36 -5.30 1.14 -9.73
CA ILE A 36 -6.42 0.59 -10.50
C ILE A 36 -7.66 0.45 -9.62
N CYS A 37 -7.53 -0.17 -8.45
CA CYS A 37 -8.66 -0.35 -7.54
C CYS A 37 -9.23 0.98 -7.03
N CYS A 38 -8.39 1.97 -6.72
CA CYS A 38 -8.85 3.32 -6.37
C CYS A 38 -9.66 3.96 -7.52
N ARG A 39 -9.15 3.89 -8.76
CA ARG A 39 -9.84 4.42 -9.94
C ARG A 39 -11.23 3.79 -10.10
N GLU A 40 -11.31 2.45 -10.09
CA GLU A 40 -12.59 1.76 -10.27
C GLU A 40 -13.56 2.00 -9.10
N ALA A 41 -13.05 2.01 -7.87
CA ALA A 41 -13.86 2.27 -6.69
C ALA A 41 -14.43 3.70 -6.70
N ILE A 42 -13.62 4.70 -7.02
CA ILE A 42 -14.07 6.11 -7.11
C ILE A 42 -15.10 6.26 -8.23
N ASN A 43 -14.82 5.76 -9.44
CA ASN A 43 -15.76 5.81 -10.56
C ASN A 43 -17.11 5.17 -10.21
N THR A 44 -17.08 4.03 -9.51
CA THR A 44 -18.30 3.35 -9.06
C THR A 44 -19.04 4.20 -8.03
N MET A 45 -18.35 4.72 -7.02
CA MET A 45 -18.96 5.50 -5.92
C MET A 45 -19.53 6.85 -6.39
N LEU A 46 -18.90 7.51 -7.38
CA LEU A 46 -19.41 8.76 -7.95
C LEU A 46 -20.80 8.61 -8.56
N ASN A 47 -21.13 7.42 -9.07
CA ASN A 47 -22.43 7.10 -9.65
C ASN A 47 -23.48 6.66 -8.61
N GLN A 48 -23.13 6.62 -7.32
CA GLN A 48 -24.02 6.22 -6.24
C GLN A 48 -24.54 7.44 -5.48
N ALA A 49 -25.85 7.51 -5.22
CA ALA A 49 -26.47 8.62 -4.48
C ALA A 49 -25.83 8.87 -3.09
N ARG A 50 -25.40 7.80 -2.40
CA ARG A 50 -24.76 7.90 -1.08
C ARG A 50 -23.23 7.99 -1.13
N GLY A 51 -22.63 7.87 -2.31
CA GLY A 51 -21.18 7.78 -2.47
C GLY A 51 -20.55 6.63 -1.71
N GLY A 52 -19.36 6.83 -1.13
CA GLY A 52 -18.66 5.78 -0.40
C GLY A 52 -17.28 6.14 0.13
N HIS A 53 -16.62 5.15 0.73
CA HIS A 53 -15.31 5.29 1.35
C HIS A 53 -14.32 4.27 0.76
N VAL A 54 -13.14 4.73 0.38
CA VAL A 54 -11.99 3.91 -0.02
C VAL A 54 -10.97 3.93 1.12
N PHE A 55 -10.54 2.76 1.59
CA PHE A 55 -9.52 2.60 2.62
C PHE A 55 -8.30 1.91 2.04
N ASN A 56 -7.15 2.56 2.11
CA ASN A 56 -5.88 2.04 1.61
C ASN A 56 -5.00 1.59 2.78
N MET A 57 -4.47 0.37 2.70
CA MET A 57 -3.60 -0.18 3.76
C MET A 57 -2.14 0.19 3.51
N ASP A 58 -1.60 1.07 4.35
CA ASP A 58 -0.16 1.36 4.36
C ASP A 58 0.61 0.38 5.28
N GLY A 59 1.86 0.70 5.60
CA GLY A 59 2.69 -0.15 6.46
C GLY A 59 4.09 0.43 6.63
N ALA A 60 5.04 -0.40 7.06
CA ALA A 60 6.42 0.03 7.29
C ALA A 60 7.00 0.79 6.08
N GLY A 61 7.60 1.96 6.35
CA GLY A 61 8.12 2.87 5.33
C GLY A 61 7.12 3.94 4.86
N SER A 62 5.84 3.85 5.21
CA SER A 62 4.82 4.84 4.80
C SER A 62 5.09 6.24 5.36
N ASP A 63 5.72 6.32 6.53
CA ASP A 63 6.15 7.56 7.17
C ASP A 63 7.34 8.26 6.48
N GLY A 64 8.02 7.57 5.55
CA GLY A 64 9.16 8.08 4.81
C GLY A 64 10.51 7.78 5.45
N ARG A 65 10.56 7.00 6.56
CA ARG A 65 11.83 6.51 7.11
C ARG A 65 12.46 5.46 6.19
N PRO A 66 13.81 5.41 6.09
CA PRO A 66 14.49 4.38 5.30
C PRO A 66 14.17 2.96 5.77
N THR A 67 14.05 2.04 4.81
CA THR A 67 13.73 0.62 5.02
C THR A 67 14.84 -0.26 4.39
N PRO A 68 16.05 -0.29 4.97
CA PRO A 68 17.15 -1.07 4.42
C PRO A 68 16.74 -2.55 4.29
N ARG A 69 17.11 -3.16 3.16
CA ARG A 69 16.75 -4.54 2.76
C ARG A 69 15.26 -4.80 2.51
N PHE A 70 14.44 -3.75 2.55
CA PHE A 70 13.04 -3.72 2.13
C PHE A 70 12.76 -2.49 1.23
N ALA A 71 13.77 -1.98 0.53
CA ALA A 71 13.73 -0.67 -0.11
C ALA A 71 12.57 -0.52 -1.10
N ALA A 72 12.33 -1.53 -1.95
CA ALA A 72 11.20 -1.54 -2.88
C ALA A 72 9.86 -1.55 -2.13
N TYR A 73 9.70 -2.43 -1.14
CA TYR A 73 8.50 -2.49 -0.31
C TYR A 73 8.21 -1.16 0.38
N GLY A 74 9.19 -0.57 1.08
CA GLY A 74 9.02 0.71 1.76
C GLY A 74 8.70 1.85 0.81
N ALA A 75 9.30 1.87 -0.40
CA ALA A 75 8.94 2.81 -1.45
C ALA A 75 7.47 2.65 -1.89
N THR A 76 7.00 1.41 -2.10
CA THR A 76 5.59 1.16 -2.43
C THR A 76 4.65 1.59 -1.30
N LYS A 77 5.00 1.36 -0.03
CA LYS A 77 4.18 1.80 1.12
C LYS A 77 4.16 3.32 1.29
N ARG A 78 5.26 4.02 0.95
CA ARG A 78 5.24 5.48 0.85
C ARG A 78 4.35 5.99 -0.28
N SER A 79 4.32 5.27 -1.41
CA SER A 79 3.46 5.65 -2.55
C SER A 79 1.98 5.65 -2.18
N VAL A 80 1.52 4.74 -1.30
CA VAL A 80 0.13 4.68 -0.81
C VAL A 80 -0.30 5.97 -0.13
N VAL A 81 0.55 6.51 0.75
CA VAL A 81 0.28 7.75 1.47
C VAL A 81 0.19 8.93 0.51
N HIS A 82 1.12 8.99 -0.44
CA HIS A 82 1.13 10.06 -1.43
C HIS A 82 -0.10 10.00 -2.34
N LEU A 83 -0.41 8.82 -2.91
CA LEU A 83 -1.58 8.60 -3.75
C LEU A 83 -2.87 8.98 -3.02
N THR A 84 -3.02 8.58 -1.76
CA THR A 84 -4.21 8.92 -0.96
C THR A 84 -4.37 10.43 -0.82
N LYS A 85 -3.29 11.16 -0.51
CA LYS A 85 -3.32 12.63 -0.41
C LYS A 85 -3.65 13.30 -1.74
N SER A 86 -3.10 12.79 -2.85
CA SER A 86 -3.40 13.30 -4.19
C SER A 86 -4.87 13.10 -4.55
N LEU A 87 -5.43 11.89 -4.33
CA LEU A 87 -6.84 11.61 -4.59
C LEU A 87 -7.78 12.45 -3.72
N GLN A 88 -7.43 12.67 -2.45
CA GLN A 88 -8.20 13.58 -1.59
C GLN A 88 -8.22 15.00 -2.15
N ALA A 89 -7.08 15.52 -2.62
CA ALA A 89 -6.99 16.84 -3.22
C ALA A 89 -7.77 16.93 -4.55
N GLU A 90 -7.69 15.91 -5.41
CA GLU A 90 -8.47 15.82 -6.65
C GLU A 90 -9.98 15.84 -6.38
N LEU A 91 -10.45 15.02 -5.44
CA LEU A 91 -11.86 15.00 -5.05
C LEU A 91 -12.32 16.36 -4.51
N GLN A 92 -11.47 17.05 -3.75
CA GLN A 92 -11.74 18.41 -3.27
C GLN A 92 -11.82 19.43 -4.41
N MET A 93 -10.90 19.39 -5.39
CA MET A 93 -10.90 20.29 -6.55
C MET A 93 -12.16 20.12 -7.42
N HIS A 94 -12.71 18.90 -7.48
CA HIS A 94 -13.95 18.60 -8.18
C HIS A 94 -15.21 18.75 -7.31
N GLU A 95 -15.08 19.31 -6.11
CA GLU A 95 -16.18 19.52 -5.16
C GLU A 95 -16.97 18.25 -4.81
N VAL A 96 -16.33 17.07 -4.87
CA VAL A 96 -16.93 15.79 -4.53
C VAL A 96 -17.02 15.66 -3.01
N LYS A 97 -18.24 15.61 -2.46
CA LYS A 97 -18.48 15.58 -1.01
C LYS A 97 -18.94 14.22 -0.47
N ASN A 98 -19.31 13.29 -1.35
CA ASN A 98 -19.88 12.00 -0.98
C ASN A 98 -18.89 10.83 -1.17
N VAL A 99 -17.70 11.05 -1.74
CA VAL A 99 -16.65 10.03 -1.87
C VAL A 99 -15.44 10.46 -1.05
N MET A 100 -14.95 9.56 -0.20
CA MET A 100 -13.82 9.84 0.69
C MET A 100 -12.74 8.76 0.56
N VAL A 101 -11.47 9.17 0.53
CA VAL A 101 -10.33 8.25 0.50
C VAL A 101 -9.55 8.38 1.80
N HIS A 102 -9.17 7.25 2.38
CA HIS A 102 -8.55 7.16 3.70
C HIS A 102 -7.32 6.26 3.62
N ASN A 103 -6.39 6.49 4.55
CA ASN A 103 -5.24 5.65 4.75
C ASN A 103 -5.31 5.00 6.14
N LEU A 104 -5.02 3.71 6.22
CA LEU A 104 -5.03 2.93 7.44
C LEU A 104 -3.67 2.28 7.64
N SER A 105 -3.08 2.52 8.81
CA SER A 105 -1.86 1.85 9.24
C SER A 105 -2.19 0.90 10.39
N PRO A 106 -2.08 -0.42 10.20
CA PRO A 106 -2.31 -1.37 11.28
C PRO A 106 -1.11 -1.48 12.23
N GLY A 107 0.01 -0.81 11.94
CA GLY A 107 1.27 -1.01 12.65
C GLY A 107 1.92 -2.36 12.29
N MET A 108 2.80 -2.87 13.15
CA MET A 108 3.34 -4.22 13.00
C MET A 108 2.26 -5.23 13.44
N VAL A 109 1.83 -6.10 12.53
CA VAL A 109 0.84 -7.15 12.81
C VAL A 109 1.39 -8.47 12.34
N THR A 110 1.49 -9.44 13.25
CA THR A 110 1.95 -10.79 12.96
C THR A 110 1.03 -11.45 11.93
N THR A 111 1.53 -11.56 10.70
CA THR A 111 0.83 -12.14 9.55
C THR A 111 1.82 -12.96 8.74
N ASP A 112 1.34 -13.85 7.87
CA ASP A 112 2.21 -14.63 6.97
C ASP A 112 3.08 -13.71 6.08
N LEU A 113 2.61 -12.51 5.78
CA LEU A 113 3.39 -11.48 5.09
C LEU A 113 4.65 -11.06 5.88
N LEU A 114 4.59 -10.97 7.21
CA LEU A 114 5.77 -10.68 8.05
C LEU A 114 6.59 -11.94 8.36
N MET A 115 5.96 -13.11 8.42
CA MET A 115 6.59 -14.35 8.85
C MET A 115 7.29 -15.10 7.71
N SER A 116 6.89 -14.85 6.46
CA SER A 116 7.52 -15.44 5.28
C SER A 116 8.89 -14.80 5.00
N GLY A 117 9.95 -15.59 5.18
CA GLY A 117 11.35 -15.15 5.06
C GLY A 117 12.04 -14.80 6.39
N ALA A 118 11.31 -14.80 7.51
CA ALA A 118 11.92 -14.69 8.85
C ALA A 118 12.45 -16.06 9.30
N THR A 119 13.75 -16.17 9.58
CA THR A 119 14.29 -17.30 10.34
C THR A 119 13.85 -17.22 11.79
N THR A 120 13.78 -18.33 12.51
CA THR A 120 13.20 -18.47 13.87
C THR A 120 13.78 -17.50 14.93
N LYS A 121 14.95 -16.89 14.69
CA LYS A 121 15.52 -15.82 15.52
C LYS A 121 14.88 -14.44 15.31
N GLN A 122 14.33 -14.17 14.12
CA GLN A 122 13.78 -12.88 13.69
C GLN A 122 12.30 -12.75 14.05
N ALA A 123 11.56 -13.87 14.09
CA ALA A 123 10.18 -13.94 14.59
C ALA A 123 10.00 -13.46 16.05
N LYS A 124 11.08 -13.38 16.84
CA LYS A 124 11.04 -12.90 18.24
C LYS A 124 11.00 -11.38 18.38
N PHE A 125 11.23 -10.63 17.29
CA PHE A 125 11.26 -9.17 17.29
C PHE A 125 10.06 -8.54 16.55
N PHE A 126 9.16 -9.39 16.05
CA PHE A 126 7.83 -9.04 15.54
C PHE A 126 6.77 -9.46 16.56
#